data_AF-K0KND8-F1
#
_entry.id   AF-K0KND8-F1
#
_cell.length_a   1.000
_cell.length_b   1.000
_cell.length_c   1.000
_cell.angle_alpha   90.00
_cell.angle_beta   90.00
_cell.angle_gamma   90.00
#
_symmetry.space_group_name_H-M   'P 1'
#
loop_
_entity.id
_entity.type
_entity.pdbx_description
1 polymer ?
#
loop_
_entity_poly.entity_id
_entity_poly.type
_entity_poly.pdbx_seq_one_letter_code
_entity_poly.pdbx_strand_id
1 'polypeptide(L)'
;MFKQNQSHYKITSKQPSRSASRGPNADDDLDGLLSDVNFGNLDELISLRLSTLLNDDDDAKSSSGGTTNNTSDQAKGSTIKFKLNSIPEIIKTLQKSRNEVSSQDRELLLNQLYYLIIKKPNLDQEYDDVDYETDLINLYKILQSSKSNELILAIRAITAFIITNIDNAGILYSEDKSLSILDYLEKKIIDLNLSISTRQYLIYSYTALTLVIFDGSGGYGVESSLDFLLETLLGITNNTASNDLQSNIPIISSIIYGLGSLLTLLSENANLNEIIENLLQSSSNLLTDYDILEINKPMSMLFGLCYEIFDYNDSIGDKIDDDDDDESEQYNSPYDNTYEIKTRLEELIKSNTKKLSKKDKKEGRSVFRDVQTTINFYSNKESRLLKLSSKKSDQDDYQIQDELVLSHLKLSKSRSLAIKSWFAFFRLIQLKWVFGSGLHNQLANNSRIGSIIRDKPNNDYANKFNDELSGGDDDGEYWNDSRTNKLTHKKLDQAIDHRRKVKMNVGLEQQGMLD
;
A
#
# COMPACT_ATOMS: atom_id res chain seq x y z
N MET A 1 46.48 -41.92 50.97
CA MET A 1 45.26 -42.39 50.27
C MET A 1 44.08 -41.95 51.12
N PHE A 2 43.16 -41.07 50.77
CA PHE A 2 42.72 -40.48 49.50
C PHE A 2 42.47 -38.98 49.71
N LYS A 3 42.88 -38.14 48.74
CA LYS A 3 42.49 -36.73 48.63
C LYS A 3 41.04 -36.67 48.12
N GLN A 4 40.16 -35.96 48.83
CA GLN A 4 38.86 -35.54 48.28
C GLN A 4 38.99 -34.11 47.75
N ASN A 5 38.96 -34.00 46.42
CA ASN A 5 38.86 -32.74 45.70
C ASN A 5 37.44 -32.18 45.85
N GLN A 6 37.35 -30.95 46.36
CA GLN A 6 36.18 -30.09 46.17
C GLN A 6 36.29 -29.41 44.80
N SER A 7 35.40 -29.74 43.87
CA SER A 7 35.21 -28.95 42.64
C SER A 7 33.91 -28.17 42.73
N HIS A 8 34.04 -26.86 42.87
CA HIS A 8 32.96 -25.89 42.67
C HIS A 8 32.50 -25.91 41.21
N TYR A 9 31.27 -26.37 40.96
CA TYR A 9 30.57 -26.09 39.70
C TYR A 9 29.68 -24.86 39.90
N LYS A 10 30.13 -23.71 39.39
CA LYS A 10 29.25 -22.57 39.11
C LYS A 10 28.49 -22.87 37.82
N ILE A 11 27.19 -23.09 37.91
CA ILE A 11 26.30 -23.12 36.73
C ILE A 11 25.89 -21.67 36.45
N THR A 12 26.54 -21.05 35.47
CA THR A 12 26.10 -19.79 34.86
C THR A 12 25.01 -20.11 33.84
N SER A 13 23.76 -19.74 34.10
CA SER A 13 22.68 -19.76 33.12
C SER A 13 22.93 -18.71 32.06
N LYS A 14 23.55 -19.10 30.93
CA LYS A 14 23.63 -18.27 29.72
C LYS A 14 22.26 -18.25 29.06
N GLN A 15 21.58 -17.11 29.13
CA GLN A 15 20.54 -16.78 28.15
C GLN A 15 21.19 -16.64 26.76
N PRO A 16 20.54 -17.10 25.68
CA PRO A 16 21.06 -16.89 24.34
C PRO A 16 20.83 -15.43 23.93
N SER A 17 21.89 -14.64 24.03
CA SER A 17 22.01 -13.33 23.41
C SER A 17 21.70 -13.43 21.91
N ARG A 18 20.74 -12.62 21.46
CA ARG A 18 20.45 -12.40 20.04
C ARG A 18 21.69 -11.81 19.36
N SER A 19 22.26 -12.53 18.40
CA SER A 19 23.24 -11.96 17.46
C SER A 19 22.52 -11.08 16.45
N ALA A 20 22.44 -9.79 16.75
CA ALA A 20 22.26 -8.74 15.77
C ALA A 20 23.60 -8.53 15.05
N SER A 21 23.69 -8.99 13.80
CA SER A 21 24.50 -8.44 12.71
C SER A 21 24.50 -9.44 11.55
N ARG A 22 23.61 -9.25 10.57
CA ARG A 22 23.85 -9.76 9.22
C ARG A 22 23.81 -8.57 8.27
N GLY A 23 25.00 -8.19 7.81
CA GLY A 23 25.16 -7.37 6.61
C GLY A 23 24.60 -8.08 5.37
N PRO A 24 24.54 -7.38 4.23
CA PRO A 24 23.74 -7.77 3.09
C PRO A 24 24.42 -8.90 2.33
N ASN A 25 23.96 -10.14 2.51
CA ASN A 25 24.17 -11.17 1.50
C ASN A 25 23.06 -11.08 0.47
N ALA A 26 23.48 -10.93 -0.78
CA ALA A 26 22.68 -11.16 -1.97
C ALA A 26 22.24 -12.63 -1.98
N ASP A 27 20.93 -12.87 -1.96
CA ASP A 27 20.20 -13.89 -2.72
C ASP A 27 18.72 -13.87 -2.24
N ASP A 28 17.85 -13.36 -3.11
CA ASP A 28 16.39 -13.54 -3.28
C ASP A 28 15.35 -13.51 -2.14
N ASP A 29 15.70 -13.30 -0.86
CA ASP A 29 14.72 -13.25 0.25
C ASP A 29 14.35 -11.81 0.73
N LEU A 30 14.65 -10.77 -0.05
CA LEU A 30 14.87 -9.41 0.48
C LEU A 30 13.67 -8.44 0.49
N ASP A 31 12.43 -8.91 0.32
CA ASP A 31 11.20 -8.09 0.37
C ASP A 31 10.22 -8.51 1.49
N GLY A 32 10.66 -9.34 2.44
CA GLY A 32 9.95 -9.68 3.69
C GLY A 32 8.41 -9.71 3.61
N LEU A 33 7.75 -8.99 4.51
CA LEU A 33 6.30 -8.92 4.68
C LEU A 33 5.50 -8.49 3.42
N LEU A 34 6.15 -7.81 2.46
CA LEU A 34 5.54 -7.33 1.21
C LEU A 34 5.55 -8.40 0.11
N SER A 35 6.51 -9.32 0.13
CA SER A 35 6.62 -10.40 -0.86
C SER A 35 5.45 -11.40 -0.79
N ASP A 36 4.75 -11.43 0.35
CA ASP A 36 3.66 -12.36 0.63
C ASP A 36 2.27 -11.74 0.42
N VAL A 37 2.19 -10.44 0.09
CA VAL A 37 0.94 -9.88 -0.47
C VAL A 37 0.83 -10.37 -1.91
N ASN A 38 0.11 -11.48 -2.08
CA ASN A 38 -0.05 -12.12 -3.37
C ASN A 38 -0.92 -11.24 -4.30
N PHE A 39 -0.25 -10.45 -5.13
CA PHE A 39 -0.89 -9.67 -6.20
C PHE A 39 -1.16 -10.51 -7.47
N GLY A 40 -1.11 -11.83 -7.38
CA GLY A 40 -1.56 -12.75 -8.43
C GLY A 40 -0.50 -13.18 -9.44
N ASN A 41 0.78 -13.34 -9.03
CA ASN A 41 1.94 -13.78 -9.86
C ASN A 41 2.06 -13.11 -11.24
N LEU A 42 1.39 -11.97 -11.44
CA LEU A 42 1.26 -11.36 -12.75
C LEU A 42 2.60 -10.76 -13.14
N ASP A 43 3.39 -10.20 -12.22
CA ASP A 43 4.70 -9.62 -12.55
C ASP A 43 5.69 -10.67 -13.12
N GLU A 44 5.62 -11.92 -12.66
CA GLU A 44 6.35 -13.05 -13.24
C GLU A 44 5.77 -13.44 -14.61
N LEU A 45 4.44 -13.50 -14.73
CA LEU A 45 3.76 -13.81 -15.99
C LEU A 45 3.98 -12.71 -17.06
N ILE A 46 4.09 -11.46 -16.62
CA ILE A 46 4.37 -10.25 -17.38
C ILE A 46 5.81 -10.30 -17.89
N SER A 47 6.79 -10.55 -17.01
CA SER A 47 8.20 -10.63 -17.38
C SER A 47 8.50 -11.85 -18.25
N LEU A 48 7.86 -12.99 -18.01
CA LEU A 48 7.98 -14.19 -18.85
C LEU A 48 7.38 -13.98 -20.25
N ARG A 49 6.20 -13.34 -20.37
CA ARG A 49 5.58 -13.04 -21.67
C ARG A 49 6.30 -11.94 -22.44
N LEU A 50 6.87 -10.94 -21.75
CA LEU A 50 7.66 -9.87 -22.40
C LEU A 50 9.02 -10.37 -22.89
N SER A 51 9.69 -11.22 -22.11
CA SER A 51 10.99 -11.78 -22.49
C SER A 51 10.91 -12.72 -23.69
N THR A 52 9.84 -13.51 -23.82
CA THR A 52 9.62 -14.34 -25.02
C THR A 52 9.49 -13.49 -26.29
N LEU A 53 8.87 -12.31 -26.20
CA LEU A 53 8.62 -11.44 -27.34
C LEU A 53 9.78 -10.54 -27.74
N LEU A 54 10.54 -10.00 -26.77
CA LEU A 54 11.75 -9.23 -27.09
C LEU A 54 12.82 -10.10 -27.77
N ASN A 55 12.86 -11.39 -27.43
CA ASN A 55 13.78 -12.35 -28.06
C ASN A 55 13.34 -12.71 -29.49
N ASP A 56 12.03 -12.81 -29.78
CA ASP A 56 11.52 -13.05 -31.15
C ASP A 56 11.82 -11.89 -32.12
N ASP A 57 11.90 -10.65 -31.62
CA ASP A 57 12.19 -9.45 -32.43
C ASP A 57 13.70 -9.28 -32.75
N ASP A 58 14.58 -9.89 -31.95
CA ASP A 58 16.03 -9.92 -32.17
C ASP A 58 16.46 -11.08 -33.09
N ASP A 59 15.79 -12.24 -33.01
CA ASP A 59 16.03 -13.37 -33.93
C ASP A 59 15.50 -13.12 -35.35
N ALA A 60 14.49 -12.25 -35.50
CA ALA A 60 14.03 -11.78 -36.81
C ALA A 60 15.04 -10.85 -37.52
N LYS A 61 16.00 -10.26 -36.80
CA LYS A 61 17.04 -9.38 -37.37
C LYS A 61 18.36 -10.11 -37.65
N SER A 62 18.57 -11.30 -37.11
CA SER A 62 19.79 -12.09 -37.30
C SER A 62 19.72 -13.08 -38.49
N SER A 63 18.57 -13.22 -39.15
CA SER A 63 18.35 -14.20 -40.24
C SER A 63 18.32 -13.63 -41.67
N SER A 64 18.88 -12.44 -41.92
CA SER A 64 19.06 -11.93 -43.30
C SER A 64 20.31 -12.50 -43.99
N GLY A 65 20.34 -13.82 -44.17
CA GLY A 65 21.48 -14.53 -44.75
C GLY A 65 21.12 -15.85 -45.41
N GLY A 66 20.45 -15.79 -46.57
CA GLY A 66 20.63 -16.80 -47.62
C GLY A 66 19.45 -17.74 -47.95
N THR A 67 19.02 -17.61 -49.22
CA THR A 67 18.54 -18.67 -50.12
C THR A 67 17.03 -18.97 -50.17
N THR A 68 16.50 -18.62 -51.34
CA THR A 68 15.22 -18.95 -51.97
C THR A 68 14.82 -20.44 -51.93
N ASN A 69 13.53 -20.72 -51.66
CA ASN A 69 12.67 -21.53 -52.54
C ASN A 69 11.18 -21.49 -52.15
N ASN A 70 10.34 -21.55 -53.19
CA ASN A 70 8.87 -21.46 -53.21
C ASN A 70 8.16 -22.63 -52.49
N THR A 71 7.03 -22.34 -51.81
CA THR A 71 5.63 -22.77 -52.11
C THR A 71 4.78 -22.82 -50.84
N SER A 72 3.80 -21.92 -50.73
CA SER A 72 2.39 -22.17 -50.33
C SER A 72 1.71 -20.85 -49.95
N ASP A 73 0.80 -20.40 -50.80
CA ASP A 73 -0.23 -19.43 -50.47
C ASP A 73 -1.23 -20.09 -49.51
N GLN A 74 -1.31 -19.59 -48.27
CA GLN A 74 -2.56 -19.18 -47.60
C GLN A 74 -2.30 -18.95 -46.10
N ALA A 75 -1.95 -17.70 -45.77
CA ALA A 75 -2.37 -16.95 -44.58
C ALA A 75 -1.47 -15.69 -44.49
N LYS A 76 -1.74 -14.69 -45.33
CA LYS A 76 -1.21 -13.34 -45.10
C LYS A 76 -1.95 -12.73 -43.91
N GLY A 77 -1.61 -13.21 -42.71
CA GLY A 77 -1.79 -12.41 -41.50
C GLY A 77 -0.83 -11.24 -41.63
N SER A 78 -1.36 -10.04 -41.87
CA SER A 78 -0.57 -8.83 -41.75
C SER A 78 -0.07 -8.77 -40.30
N THR A 79 1.17 -9.15 -40.05
CA THR A 79 1.83 -8.91 -38.77
C THR A 79 1.92 -7.40 -38.62
N ILE A 80 0.94 -6.81 -37.94
CA ILE A 80 0.92 -5.39 -37.63
C ILE A 80 2.18 -5.14 -36.82
N LYS A 81 3.16 -4.40 -37.37
CA LYS A 81 4.33 -3.98 -36.61
C LYS A 81 3.86 -2.97 -35.56
N PHE A 82 3.66 -3.45 -34.35
CA PHE A 82 3.31 -2.62 -33.21
C PHE A 82 4.53 -1.80 -32.78
N LYS A 83 4.35 -0.50 -32.57
CA LYS A 83 5.37 0.31 -31.93
C LYS A 83 5.19 0.16 -30.42
N LEU A 84 6.02 -0.71 -29.83
CA LEU A 84 5.89 -1.13 -28.43
C LEU A 84 6.60 -0.20 -27.42
N ASN A 85 7.21 0.90 -27.88
CA ASN A 85 8.09 1.74 -27.04
C ASN A 85 7.48 3.11 -26.69
N SER A 86 6.25 3.39 -27.11
CA SER A 86 5.59 4.69 -26.95
C SER A 86 4.22 4.52 -26.32
N ILE A 87 4.00 5.19 -25.18
CA ILE A 87 2.72 5.17 -24.45
C ILE A 87 1.57 5.67 -25.34
N PRO A 88 1.64 6.87 -25.98
CA PRO A 88 0.56 7.35 -26.86
C PRO A 88 0.25 6.41 -28.02
N GLU A 89 1.28 5.80 -28.64
CA GLU A 89 1.09 4.92 -29.80
C GLU A 89 0.42 3.60 -29.42
N ILE A 90 0.73 3.07 -28.22
CA ILE A 90 0.06 1.89 -27.68
C ILE A 90 -1.40 2.20 -27.37
N ILE A 91 -1.69 3.32 -26.69
CA ILE A 91 -3.06 3.76 -26.39
C ILE A 91 -3.87 3.89 -27.68
N LYS A 92 -3.33 4.59 -28.68
CA LYS A 92 -3.95 4.74 -30.00
C LYS A 92 -4.20 3.41 -30.70
N THR A 93 -3.30 2.44 -30.55
CA THR A 93 -3.48 1.10 -31.12
C THR A 93 -4.59 0.33 -30.40
N LEU A 94 -4.69 0.44 -29.09
CA LEU A 94 -5.73 -0.19 -28.28
C LEU A 94 -7.14 0.39 -28.54
N GLN A 95 -7.25 1.57 -29.13
CA GLN A 95 -8.54 2.13 -29.57
C GLN A 95 -9.11 1.46 -30.82
N LYS A 96 -8.27 0.74 -31.58
CA LYS A 96 -8.73 0.05 -32.80
C LYS A 96 -9.73 -1.06 -32.47
N SER A 97 -10.55 -1.41 -33.45
CA SER A 97 -11.57 -2.44 -33.30
C SER A 97 -10.94 -3.81 -33.00
N ARG A 98 -11.68 -4.70 -32.32
CA ARG A 98 -11.23 -6.07 -32.02
C ARG A 98 -10.98 -6.92 -33.27
N ASN A 99 -11.48 -6.48 -34.43
CA ASN A 99 -11.21 -7.11 -35.73
C ASN A 99 -9.81 -6.75 -36.25
N GLU A 100 -9.27 -5.60 -35.85
CA GLU A 100 -7.93 -5.14 -36.23
C GLU A 100 -6.86 -5.55 -35.23
N VAL A 101 -7.20 -5.55 -33.95
CA VAL A 101 -6.30 -5.94 -32.86
C VAL A 101 -6.97 -7.02 -32.03
N SER A 102 -6.41 -8.23 -32.09
CA SER A 102 -6.97 -9.39 -31.42
C SER A 102 -6.96 -9.21 -29.89
N SER A 103 -7.82 -9.94 -29.15
CA SER A 103 -7.81 -9.86 -27.68
C SER A 103 -6.45 -10.20 -27.07
N GLN A 104 -5.72 -11.15 -27.67
CA GLN A 104 -4.39 -11.54 -27.23
C GLN A 104 -3.36 -10.40 -27.43
N ASP A 105 -3.42 -9.72 -28.58
CA ASP A 105 -2.55 -8.56 -28.84
C ASP A 105 -2.91 -7.38 -27.93
N ARG A 106 -4.20 -7.19 -27.60
CA ARG A 106 -4.64 -6.17 -26.64
C ARG A 106 -4.10 -6.44 -25.23
N GLU A 107 -4.17 -7.69 -24.77
CA GLU A 107 -3.54 -8.08 -23.50
C GLU A 107 -2.04 -7.78 -23.51
N LEU A 108 -1.35 -8.10 -24.61
CA LEU A 108 0.07 -7.81 -24.74
C LEU A 108 0.37 -6.31 -24.69
N LEU A 109 -0.37 -5.52 -25.46
CA LEU A 109 -0.21 -4.08 -25.53
C LEU A 109 -0.48 -3.40 -24.19
N LEU A 110 -1.54 -3.81 -23.46
CA LEU A 110 -1.84 -3.30 -22.12
C LEU A 110 -0.75 -3.65 -21.11
N ASN A 111 -0.19 -4.85 -21.22
CA ASN A 111 0.92 -5.24 -20.37
C ASN A 111 2.17 -4.38 -20.64
N GLN A 112 2.54 -4.22 -21.91
CA GLN A 112 3.65 -3.35 -22.29
C GLN A 112 3.41 -1.90 -21.87
N LEU A 113 2.18 -1.40 -22.02
CA LEU A 113 1.78 -0.08 -21.57
C LEU A 113 2.03 0.10 -20.07
N TYR A 114 1.51 -0.83 -19.25
CA TYR A 114 1.73 -0.82 -17.80
C TYR A 114 3.23 -0.80 -17.46
N TYR A 115 4.02 -1.66 -18.11
CA TYR A 115 5.46 -1.72 -17.89
C TYR A 115 6.19 -0.40 -18.22
N LEU A 116 5.81 0.26 -19.33
CA LEU A 116 6.38 1.57 -19.68
C LEU A 116 6.02 2.64 -18.65
N ILE A 117 4.79 2.64 -18.16
CA ILE A 117 4.31 3.60 -17.16
C ILE A 117 5.10 3.46 -15.86
N ILE A 118 5.17 2.26 -15.28
CA ILE A 118 5.83 2.06 -13.98
C ILE A 118 7.34 2.35 -14.03
N LYS A 119 7.97 2.23 -15.21
CA LYS A 119 9.37 2.56 -15.43
C LYS A 119 9.66 4.05 -15.62
N LYS A 120 8.64 4.86 -15.92
CA LYS A 120 8.77 6.30 -16.15
C LYS A 120 8.22 7.07 -14.95
N PRO A 121 9.07 7.59 -14.05
CA PRO A 121 8.61 8.23 -12.82
C PRO A 121 7.99 9.61 -13.02
N ASN A 122 8.32 10.30 -14.12
CA ASN A 122 7.84 11.65 -14.43
C ASN A 122 7.25 11.68 -15.85
N LEU A 123 5.96 11.38 -15.98
CA LEU A 123 5.24 11.56 -17.24
C LEU A 123 5.09 13.05 -17.59
N ASP A 124 5.12 13.93 -16.58
CA ASP A 124 4.95 15.38 -16.68
C ASP A 124 5.98 16.08 -17.59
N GLN A 125 7.13 15.45 -17.87
CA GLN A 125 8.16 16.02 -18.76
C GLN A 125 7.98 15.63 -20.23
N GLU A 126 7.23 14.57 -20.51
CA GLU A 126 7.00 14.05 -21.86
C GLU A 126 5.60 14.38 -22.39
N TYR A 127 4.68 14.78 -21.51
CA TYR A 127 3.29 15.08 -21.83
C TYR A 127 2.97 16.55 -21.62
N ASP A 128 2.39 17.17 -22.63
CA ASP A 128 1.58 18.38 -22.42
C ASP A 128 0.24 17.98 -21.77
N ASP A 129 -0.34 18.87 -20.97
CA ASP A 129 -1.57 18.61 -20.21
C ASP A 129 -2.72 18.09 -21.11
N VAL A 130 -2.87 18.66 -22.31
CA VAL A 130 -3.93 18.29 -23.27
C VAL A 130 -3.74 16.87 -23.82
N ASP A 131 -2.50 16.50 -24.12
CA ASP A 131 -2.17 15.16 -24.63
C ASP A 131 -2.37 14.11 -23.53
N TYR A 132 -2.02 14.45 -22.28
CA TYR A 132 -2.24 13.59 -21.13
C TYR A 132 -3.72 13.34 -20.89
N GLU A 133 -4.54 14.39 -20.85
CA GLU A 133 -5.99 14.27 -20.67
C GLU A 133 -6.63 13.46 -21.79
N THR A 134 -6.19 13.67 -23.04
CA THR A 134 -6.69 12.92 -24.19
C THR A 134 -6.37 11.44 -24.06
N ASP A 135 -5.12 11.08 -23.75
CA ASP A 135 -4.69 9.70 -23.54
C ASP A 135 -5.37 9.05 -22.33
N LEU A 136 -5.60 9.82 -21.27
CA LEU A 136 -6.30 9.37 -20.07
C LEU A 136 -7.75 9.00 -20.37
N ILE A 137 -8.49 9.87 -21.07
CA ILE A 137 -9.87 9.61 -21.50
C ILE A 137 -9.91 8.37 -22.41
N ASN A 138 -8.93 8.23 -23.29
CA ASN A 138 -8.83 7.09 -24.19
C ASN A 138 -8.57 5.79 -23.43
N LEU A 139 -7.71 5.81 -22.41
CA LEU A 139 -7.50 4.69 -21.51
C LEU A 139 -8.74 4.33 -20.71
N TYR A 140 -9.48 5.32 -20.24
CA TYR A 140 -10.75 5.10 -19.54
C TYR A 140 -11.78 4.41 -20.45
N LYS A 141 -11.89 4.83 -21.72
CA LYS A 141 -12.74 4.14 -22.71
C LYS A 141 -12.28 2.71 -22.98
N ILE A 142 -10.96 2.48 -23.05
CA ILE A 142 -10.40 1.13 -23.20
C ILE A 142 -10.83 0.28 -22.00
N LEU A 143 -10.61 0.74 -20.77
CA LEU A 143 -11.04 0.09 -19.54
C LEU A 143 -12.53 -0.29 -19.57
N GLN A 144 -13.41 0.65 -19.92
CA GLN A 144 -14.85 0.42 -19.99
C GLN A 144 -15.24 -0.69 -20.99
N SER A 145 -14.47 -0.84 -22.08
CA SER A 145 -14.71 -1.81 -23.14
C SER A 145 -13.99 -3.16 -22.97
N SER A 146 -13.03 -3.24 -22.04
CA SER A 146 -12.22 -4.42 -21.78
C SER A 146 -13.00 -5.50 -21.05
N LYS A 147 -12.62 -6.77 -21.26
CA LYS A 147 -13.28 -7.95 -20.68
C LYS A 147 -12.24 -8.97 -20.21
N SER A 148 -12.59 -9.78 -19.21
CA SER A 148 -11.74 -10.88 -18.73
C SER A 148 -10.34 -10.40 -18.33
N ASN A 149 -9.26 -11.04 -18.81
CA ASN A 149 -7.88 -10.66 -18.47
C ASN A 149 -7.47 -9.29 -19.00
N GLU A 150 -8.05 -8.86 -20.14
CA GLU A 150 -7.84 -7.52 -20.68
C GLU A 150 -8.28 -6.45 -19.66
N LEU A 151 -9.39 -6.70 -18.94
CA LEU A 151 -9.89 -5.79 -17.91
C LEU A 151 -8.90 -5.66 -16.76
N ILE A 152 -8.33 -6.77 -16.28
CA ILE A 152 -7.32 -6.77 -15.22
C ILE A 152 -6.10 -5.92 -15.61
N LEU A 153 -5.60 -6.09 -16.83
CA LEU A 153 -4.45 -5.33 -17.34
C LEU A 153 -4.79 -3.86 -17.58
N ALA A 154 -5.99 -3.57 -18.09
CA ALA A 154 -6.46 -2.19 -18.27
C ALA A 154 -6.58 -1.46 -16.93
N ILE A 155 -7.11 -2.11 -15.89
CA ILE A 155 -7.19 -1.56 -14.52
C ILE A 155 -5.79 -1.22 -14.01
N ARG A 156 -4.81 -2.14 -14.15
CA ARG A 156 -3.44 -1.84 -13.70
C ARG A 156 -2.83 -0.67 -14.47
N ALA A 157 -2.97 -0.66 -15.79
CA ALA A 157 -2.37 0.36 -16.64
C ALA A 157 -2.94 1.75 -16.35
N ILE A 158 -4.27 1.89 -16.30
CA ILE A 158 -4.89 3.20 -16.04
C ILE A 158 -4.60 3.70 -14.62
N THR A 159 -4.60 2.82 -13.63
CA THR A 159 -4.33 3.21 -12.23
C THR A 159 -2.89 3.66 -12.06
N ALA A 160 -1.93 2.95 -12.63
CA ALA A 160 -0.54 3.41 -12.66
C ALA A 160 -0.40 4.74 -13.43
N PHE A 161 -1.10 4.91 -14.55
CA PHE A 161 -1.06 6.13 -15.37
C PHE A 161 -1.57 7.36 -14.60
N ILE A 162 -2.70 7.20 -13.89
CA ILE A 162 -3.28 8.23 -13.03
C ILE A 162 -2.34 8.55 -11.87
N ILE A 163 -1.89 7.55 -11.11
CA ILE A 163 -1.10 7.78 -9.90
C ILE A 163 0.26 8.40 -10.22
N THR A 164 0.84 8.10 -11.38
CA THR A 164 2.12 8.70 -11.81
C THR A 164 2.00 10.22 -12.05
N ASN A 165 0.84 10.70 -12.53
CA ASN A 165 0.56 12.12 -12.73
C ASN A 165 -0.87 12.47 -12.29
N ILE A 166 -1.09 12.43 -10.97
CA ILE A 166 -2.44 12.61 -10.40
C ILE A 166 -3.02 14.00 -10.70
N ASP A 167 -2.19 15.05 -10.74
CA ASP A 167 -2.67 16.43 -10.84
C ASP A 167 -3.36 16.73 -12.17
N ASN A 168 -2.88 16.10 -13.23
CA ASN A 168 -3.45 16.21 -14.57
C ASN A 168 -4.59 15.22 -14.80
N ALA A 169 -4.86 14.31 -13.86
CA ALA A 169 -5.94 13.34 -13.95
C ALA A 169 -7.30 13.86 -13.41
N GLY A 170 -7.37 15.15 -13.04
CA GLY A 170 -8.54 15.84 -12.49
C GLY A 170 -9.86 15.56 -13.22
N ILE A 171 -9.81 15.39 -14.54
CA ILE A 171 -10.99 15.11 -15.35
C ILE A 171 -11.72 13.82 -14.95
N LEU A 172 -11.00 12.77 -14.53
CA LEU A 172 -11.58 11.46 -14.19
C LEU A 172 -12.03 11.31 -12.73
N TYR A 173 -11.77 12.31 -11.89
CA TYR A 173 -12.28 12.37 -10.52
C TYR A 173 -13.01 13.70 -10.24
N SER A 174 -13.40 14.40 -11.31
CA SER A 174 -14.27 15.59 -11.27
C SER A 174 -15.76 15.20 -11.32
N GLU A 175 -16.65 16.18 -11.12
CA GLU A 175 -18.08 16.02 -10.86
C GLU A 175 -18.91 15.25 -11.89
N ASP A 176 -18.40 15.05 -13.11
CA ASP A 176 -19.10 14.24 -14.10
C ASP A 176 -19.05 12.76 -13.73
N LYS A 177 -20.11 12.29 -13.06
CA LYS A 177 -20.30 10.87 -12.68
C LYS A 177 -20.21 9.90 -13.86
N SER A 178 -20.35 10.36 -15.10
CA SER A 178 -20.17 9.52 -16.30
C SER A 178 -18.69 9.27 -16.63
N LEU A 179 -17.79 10.10 -16.09
CA LEU A 179 -16.34 10.02 -16.22
C LEU A 179 -15.63 9.71 -14.89
N SER A 180 -16.35 9.71 -13.76
CA SER A 180 -15.82 9.29 -12.47
C SER A 180 -15.31 7.85 -12.53
N ILE A 181 -13.99 7.70 -12.40
CA ILE A 181 -13.37 6.38 -12.34
C ILE A 181 -13.73 5.65 -11.06
N LEU A 182 -13.86 6.37 -9.93
CA LEU A 182 -14.23 5.78 -8.64
C LEU A 182 -15.64 5.18 -8.70
N ASP A 183 -16.63 5.93 -9.22
CA ASP A 183 -18.01 5.44 -9.39
C ASP A 183 -18.07 4.21 -10.32
N TYR A 184 -17.25 4.21 -11.38
CA TYR A 184 -17.16 3.06 -12.28
C TYR A 184 -16.61 1.83 -11.56
N LEU A 185 -15.56 2.00 -10.75
CA LEU A 185 -14.95 0.93 -9.97
C LEU A 185 -15.92 0.38 -8.93
N GLU A 186 -16.62 1.21 -8.16
CA GLU A 186 -17.61 0.78 -7.16
C GLU A 186 -18.70 -0.09 -7.79
N LYS A 187 -19.31 0.37 -8.90
CA LYS A 187 -20.32 -0.39 -9.65
C LYS A 187 -19.80 -1.74 -10.11
N LYS A 188 -18.52 -1.81 -10.51
CA LYS A 188 -17.89 -3.06 -10.95
C LYS A 188 -17.50 -3.97 -9.79
N ILE A 189 -17.14 -3.44 -8.63
CA ILE A 189 -16.82 -4.23 -7.43
C ILE A 189 -18.05 -4.99 -6.92
N ILE A 190 -19.24 -4.39 -7.01
CA ILE A 190 -20.50 -5.01 -6.60
C ILE A 190 -21.02 -6.03 -7.65
N ASP A 191 -20.54 -5.98 -8.89
CA ASP A 191 -20.98 -6.89 -9.97
C ASP A 191 -20.54 -8.35 -9.71
N LEU A 192 -21.47 -9.16 -9.20
CA LEU A 192 -21.25 -10.57 -8.88
C LEU A 192 -20.98 -11.46 -10.11
N ASN A 193 -21.17 -10.95 -11.34
CA ASN A 193 -20.84 -11.69 -12.56
C ASN A 193 -19.34 -11.67 -12.88
N LEU A 194 -18.57 -10.79 -12.24
CA LEU A 194 -17.13 -10.73 -12.42
C LEU A 194 -16.42 -11.80 -11.58
N SER A 195 -15.31 -12.31 -12.11
CA SER A 195 -14.49 -13.27 -11.37
C SER A 195 -13.91 -12.65 -10.10
N ILE A 196 -13.68 -13.48 -9.08
CA ILE A 196 -13.09 -13.08 -7.79
C ILE A 196 -11.78 -12.31 -7.99
N SER A 197 -10.90 -12.79 -8.87
CA SER A 197 -9.64 -12.12 -9.21
C SER A 197 -9.84 -10.74 -9.84
N THR A 198 -10.84 -10.57 -10.71
CA THR A 198 -11.13 -9.26 -11.30
C THR A 198 -11.62 -8.28 -10.24
N ARG A 199 -12.53 -8.72 -9.37
CA ARG A 199 -13.06 -7.90 -8.25
C ARG A 199 -11.96 -7.49 -7.27
N GLN A 200 -11.05 -8.40 -6.94
CA GLN A 200 -9.87 -8.11 -6.12
C GLN A 200 -9.03 -6.96 -6.72
N TYR A 201 -8.77 -6.99 -8.03
CA TYR A 201 -8.01 -5.95 -8.71
C TYR A 201 -8.75 -4.61 -8.78
N LEU A 202 -10.07 -4.64 -8.94
CA LEU A 202 -10.91 -3.45 -8.86
C LEU A 202 -10.84 -2.81 -7.47
N ILE A 203 -10.85 -3.62 -6.40
CA ILE A 203 -10.73 -3.13 -5.02
C ILE A 203 -9.37 -2.47 -4.80
N TYR A 204 -8.26 -3.13 -5.16
CA TYR A 204 -6.93 -2.50 -5.04
C TYR A 204 -6.81 -1.22 -5.87
N SER A 205 -7.40 -1.20 -7.06
CA SER A 205 -7.44 -0.01 -7.90
C SER A 205 -8.20 1.13 -7.23
N TYR A 206 -9.38 0.83 -6.70
CA TYR A 206 -10.23 1.78 -6.02
C TYR A 206 -9.48 2.36 -4.81
N THR A 207 -8.92 1.50 -3.96
CA THR A 207 -8.23 1.91 -2.74
C THR A 207 -6.96 2.71 -3.03
N ALA A 208 -6.18 2.32 -4.03
CA ALA A 208 -4.96 3.05 -4.39
C ALA A 208 -5.27 4.42 -5.01
N LEU A 209 -6.32 4.52 -5.84
CA LEU A 209 -6.75 5.80 -6.39
C LEU A 209 -7.31 6.70 -5.30
N THR A 210 -8.22 6.21 -4.45
CA THR A 210 -8.75 6.98 -3.31
C THR A 210 -7.63 7.44 -2.38
N LEU A 211 -6.66 6.57 -2.06
CA LEU A 211 -5.48 6.95 -1.27
C LEU A 211 -4.77 8.17 -1.86
N VAL A 212 -4.45 8.15 -3.16
CA VAL A 212 -3.63 9.18 -3.80
C VAL A 212 -4.43 10.45 -4.11
N ILE A 213 -5.72 10.32 -4.47
CA ILE A 213 -6.62 11.45 -4.77
C ILE A 213 -6.86 12.29 -3.51
N PHE A 214 -7.09 11.63 -2.37
CA PHE A 214 -7.43 12.30 -1.12
C PHE A 214 -6.23 12.49 -0.17
N ASP A 215 -5.01 12.10 -0.56
CA ASP A 215 -3.82 12.40 0.25
C ASP A 215 -3.65 13.92 0.41
N GLY A 216 -3.61 14.38 1.66
CA GLY A 216 -3.56 15.80 2.00
C GLY A 216 -4.91 16.53 2.02
N SER A 217 -6.05 15.82 1.89
CA SER A 217 -7.39 16.41 2.02
C SER A 217 -7.86 16.61 3.47
N GLY A 218 -7.09 16.13 4.46
CA GLY A 218 -7.53 16.05 5.86
C GLY A 218 -8.64 15.02 6.10
N GLY A 219 -8.84 14.07 5.17
CA GLY A 219 -9.85 13.02 5.29
C GLY A 219 -11.22 13.37 4.71
N TYR A 220 -11.40 14.59 4.20
CA TYR A 220 -12.66 15.00 3.58
C TYR A 220 -13.03 14.09 2.39
N GLY A 221 -14.26 13.58 2.38
CA GLY A 221 -14.81 12.76 1.29
C GLY A 221 -14.36 11.29 1.28
N VAL A 222 -13.55 10.86 2.26
CA VAL A 222 -13.04 9.47 2.34
C VAL A 222 -14.03 8.54 3.07
N GLU A 223 -14.86 9.09 3.95
CA GLU A 223 -15.82 8.35 4.79
C GLU A 223 -16.74 7.46 3.96
N SER A 224 -17.34 7.99 2.89
CA SER A 224 -18.21 7.21 1.98
C SER A 224 -17.47 6.04 1.32
N SER A 225 -16.18 6.21 1.01
CA SER A 225 -15.36 5.14 0.45
C SER A 225 -15.03 4.05 1.49
N LEU A 226 -14.83 4.46 2.74
CA LEU A 226 -14.60 3.54 3.85
C LEU A 226 -15.88 2.74 4.16
N ASP A 227 -17.03 3.40 4.22
CA ASP A 227 -18.34 2.78 4.42
C ASP A 227 -18.65 1.79 3.30
N PHE A 228 -18.44 2.17 2.03
CA PHE A 228 -18.63 1.29 0.89
C PHE A 228 -17.81 -0.01 1.02
N LEU A 229 -16.53 0.10 1.41
CA LEU A 229 -15.66 -1.07 1.61
C LEU A 229 -16.10 -1.91 2.81
N LEU A 230 -16.50 -1.29 3.92
CA LEU A 230 -16.96 -1.98 5.12
C LEU A 230 -18.29 -2.71 4.85
N GLU A 231 -19.26 -2.06 4.23
CA GLU A 231 -20.52 -2.69 3.80
C GLU A 231 -20.27 -3.85 2.85
N THR A 232 -19.34 -3.70 1.90
CA THR A 232 -18.96 -4.78 0.98
C THR A 232 -18.32 -5.95 1.73
N LEU A 233 -17.45 -5.68 2.71
CA LEU A 233 -16.83 -6.70 3.56
C LEU A 233 -17.91 -7.47 4.33
N LEU A 234 -18.75 -6.77 5.06
CA LEU A 234 -19.81 -7.35 5.90
C LEU A 234 -20.84 -8.10 5.05
N GLY A 235 -21.18 -7.57 3.88
CA GLY A 235 -22.07 -8.23 2.91
C GLY A 235 -21.50 -9.56 2.41
N ILE A 236 -20.18 -9.67 2.24
CA ILE A 236 -19.51 -10.92 1.88
C ILE A 236 -19.41 -11.85 3.09
N THR A 237 -19.15 -11.37 4.30
CA THR A 237 -18.89 -12.25 5.45
C THR A 237 -20.17 -12.76 6.10
N ASN A 238 -21.22 -11.94 6.17
CA ASN A 238 -22.48 -12.28 6.84
C ASN A 238 -23.40 -13.17 6.00
N ASN A 239 -23.31 -13.10 4.66
CA ASN A 239 -24.19 -13.85 3.76
C ASN A 239 -23.62 -15.19 3.29
N THR A 240 -22.45 -15.59 3.81
CA THR A 240 -21.62 -16.62 3.19
C THR A 240 -21.34 -17.74 4.20
N ALA A 241 -21.64 -18.99 3.81
CA ALA A 241 -21.26 -20.15 4.63
C ALA A 241 -19.73 -20.29 4.68
N SER A 242 -19.19 -20.97 5.70
CA SER A 242 -17.74 -21.09 5.91
C SER A 242 -16.95 -21.63 4.70
N ASN A 243 -17.54 -22.51 3.88
CA ASN A 243 -16.92 -23.01 2.66
C ASN A 243 -16.84 -21.96 1.55
N ASP A 244 -17.81 -21.06 1.48
CA ASP A 244 -17.86 -20.00 0.48
C ASP A 244 -16.96 -18.81 0.88
N LEU A 245 -16.67 -18.65 2.18
CA LEU A 245 -15.70 -17.68 2.70
C LEU A 245 -14.30 -17.95 2.12
N GLN A 246 -13.93 -19.23 2.01
CA GLN A 246 -12.64 -19.64 1.47
C GLN A 246 -12.45 -19.22 0.00
N SER A 247 -13.53 -19.22 -0.79
CA SER A 247 -13.49 -18.74 -2.18
C SER A 247 -13.32 -17.21 -2.26
N ASN A 248 -13.80 -16.47 -1.27
CA ASN A 248 -13.79 -15.02 -1.23
C ASN A 248 -12.55 -14.42 -0.52
N ILE A 249 -11.63 -15.25 -0.01
CA ILE A 249 -10.39 -14.80 0.65
C ILE A 249 -9.69 -13.66 -0.12
N PRO A 250 -9.44 -13.76 -1.45
CA PRO A 250 -8.71 -12.71 -2.15
C PRO A 250 -9.41 -11.34 -2.10
N ILE A 251 -10.74 -11.33 -2.15
CA ILE A 251 -11.55 -10.13 -2.04
C ILE A 251 -11.50 -9.59 -0.62
N ILE A 252 -11.76 -10.44 0.38
CA ILE A 252 -11.75 -10.08 1.80
C ILE A 252 -10.41 -9.45 2.19
N SER A 253 -9.29 -10.10 1.86
CA SER A 253 -7.95 -9.57 2.15
C SER A 253 -7.71 -8.23 1.45
N SER A 254 -8.13 -8.06 0.19
CA SER A 254 -7.98 -6.78 -0.52
C SER A 254 -8.81 -5.65 0.11
N ILE A 255 -10.01 -5.96 0.61
CA ILE A 255 -10.84 -4.98 1.31
C ILE A 255 -10.19 -4.59 2.64
N ILE A 256 -9.68 -5.53 3.42
CA ILE A 256 -9.00 -5.24 4.69
C ILE A 256 -7.76 -4.35 4.47
N TYR A 257 -6.94 -4.66 3.45
CA TYR A 257 -5.83 -3.77 3.07
C TYR A 257 -6.29 -2.40 2.57
N GLY A 258 -7.44 -2.35 1.89
CA GLY A 258 -8.10 -1.12 1.48
C GLY A 258 -8.52 -0.25 2.67
N LEU A 259 -9.30 -0.82 3.59
CA LEU A 259 -9.76 -0.17 4.81
C LEU A 259 -8.59 0.40 5.62
N GLY A 260 -7.56 -0.40 5.86
CA GLY A 260 -6.36 0.08 6.55
C GLY A 260 -5.68 1.23 5.81
N SER A 261 -5.60 1.17 4.48
CA SER A 261 -5.05 2.28 3.70
C SER A 261 -5.90 3.54 3.79
N LEU A 262 -7.22 3.45 3.73
CA LEU A 262 -8.11 4.62 3.78
C LEU A 262 -8.17 5.24 5.17
N LEU A 263 -8.08 4.45 6.24
CA LEU A 263 -7.94 4.95 7.62
C LEU A 263 -6.73 5.89 7.77
N THR A 264 -5.64 5.63 7.03
CA THR A 264 -4.45 6.51 7.08
C THR A 264 -4.70 7.92 6.51
N LEU A 265 -5.81 8.14 5.79
CA LEU A 265 -6.23 9.48 5.34
C LEU A 265 -7.04 10.24 6.40
N LEU A 266 -7.59 9.52 7.37
CA LEU A 266 -8.47 10.06 8.41
C LEU A 266 -7.70 10.42 9.69
N SER A 267 -6.36 10.45 9.67
CA SER A 267 -5.53 10.63 10.87
C SER A 267 -5.77 11.96 11.62
N GLU A 268 -6.32 12.96 10.92
CA GLU A 268 -6.66 14.29 11.44
C GLU A 268 -8.18 14.51 11.54
N ASN A 269 -8.99 13.50 11.21
CA ASN A 269 -10.45 13.59 11.26
C ASN A 269 -10.93 13.50 12.72
N ALA A 270 -11.83 14.40 13.12
CA ALA A 270 -12.37 14.47 14.48
C ALA A 270 -13.13 13.19 14.90
N ASN A 271 -13.70 12.46 13.94
CA ASN A 271 -14.49 11.24 14.17
C ASN A 271 -13.65 9.97 14.03
N LEU A 272 -12.31 10.06 13.94
CA LEU A 272 -11.44 8.91 13.70
C LEU A 272 -11.67 7.77 14.71
N ASN A 273 -11.80 8.09 16.00
CA ASN A 273 -12.00 7.08 17.04
C ASN A 273 -13.34 6.33 16.87
N GLU A 274 -14.43 7.04 16.62
CA GLU A 274 -15.75 6.43 16.37
C GLU A 274 -15.72 5.49 15.15
N ILE A 275 -15.06 5.94 14.08
CA ILE A 275 -14.88 5.14 12.86
C ILE A 275 -14.08 3.87 13.16
N ILE A 276 -12.99 3.98 13.94
CA ILE A 276 -12.16 2.84 14.34
C ILE A 276 -12.95 1.87 15.20
N GLU A 277 -13.68 2.35 16.20
CA GLU A 277 -14.48 1.53 17.10
C GLU A 277 -15.55 0.75 16.33
N ASN A 278 -16.32 1.44 15.47
CA ASN A 278 -17.33 0.80 14.63
C ASN A 278 -16.71 -0.25 13.68
N LEU A 279 -15.59 0.07 13.05
CA LEU A 279 -14.87 -0.85 12.16
C LEU A 279 -14.40 -2.10 12.91
N LEU A 280 -13.75 -1.96 14.07
CA LEU A 280 -13.25 -3.10 14.82
C LEU A 280 -14.38 -3.92 15.42
N GLN A 281 -15.44 -3.28 15.92
CA GLN A 281 -16.59 -3.96 16.49
C GLN A 281 -17.36 -4.78 15.44
N SER A 282 -17.52 -4.24 14.23
CA SER A 282 -18.25 -4.91 13.16
C SER A 282 -17.46 -6.03 12.46
N SER A 283 -16.12 -6.00 12.53
CA SER A 283 -15.25 -6.92 11.79
C SER A 283 -14.41 -7.87 12.65
N SER A 284 -14.45 -7.78 13.98
CA SER A 284 -13.62 -8.57 14.91
C SER A 284 -13.74 -10.08 14.72
N ASN A 285 -14.94 -10.57 14.38
CA ASN A 285 -15.23 -11.98 14.10
C ASN A 285 -14.31 -12.56 13.01
N LEU A 286 -13.84 -11.74 12.07
CA LEU A 286 -12.90 -12.20 11.03
C LEU A 286 -11.56 -12.66 11.57
N LEU A 287 -11.15 -12.15 12.73
CA LEU A 287 -9.93 -12.53 13.43
C LEU A 287 -10.18 -13.60 14.50
N THR A 288 -11.29 -13.52 15.22
CA THR A 288 -11.58 -14.39 16.37
C THR A 288 -12.18 -15.73 15.95
N ASP A 289 -13.11 -15.74 14.99
CA ASP A 289 -13.96 -16.90 14.74
C ASP A 289 -13.42 -17.83 13.65
N TYR A 290 -12.49 -17.34 12.82
CA TYR A 290 -11.95 -18.08 11.69
C TYR A 290 -10.46 -18.40 11.85
N ASP A 291 -10.06 -19.62 11.47
CA ASP A 291 -8.67 -20.10 11.44
C ASP A 291 -8.09 -20.03 10.01
N ILE A 292 -8.25 -18.88 9.33
CA ILE A 292 -7.79 -18.66 7.96
C ILE A 292 -6.63 -17.65 7.99
N LEU A 293 -5.40 -18.11 7.76
CA LEU A 293 -4.20 -17.26 7.88
C LEU A 293 -4.27 -16.04 6.97
N GLU A 294 -4.78 -16.22 5.76
CA GLU A 294 -4.89 -15.19 4.72
C GLU A 294 -5.90 -14.07 5.07
N ILE A 295 -6.80 -14.32 6.03
CA ILE A 295 -7.73 -13.32 6.60
C ILE A 295 -7.16 -12.80 7.93
N ASN A 296 -6.70 -13.70 8.80
CA ASN A 296 -6.22 -13.34 10.14
C ASN A 296 -4.98 -12.42 10.06
N LYS A 297 -4.10 -12.62 9.09
CA LYS A 297 -2.90 -11.78 8.88
C LYS A 297 -3.27 -10.32 8.56
N PRO A 298 -3.99 -10.00 7.47
CA PRO A 298 -4.38 -8.63 7.19
C PRO A 298 -5.27 -8.04 8.29
N MET A 299 -6.17 -8.85 8.89
CA MET A 299 -7.02 -8.36 9.98
C MET A 299 -6.22 -7.98 11.23
N SER A 300 -5.22 -8.80 11.61
CA SER A 300 -4.30 -8.46 12.71
C SER A 300 -3.52 -7.17 12.42
N MET A 301 -3.06 -6.97 11.19
CA MET A 301 -2.39 -5.73 10.79
C MET A 301 -3.33 -4.53 10.92
N LEU A 302 -4.62 -4.68 10.55
CA LEU A 302 -5.62 -3.63 10.67
C LEU A 302 -5.87 -3.27 12.15
N PHE A 303 -5.97 -4.26 13.04
CA PHE A 303 -5.97 -4.02 14.49
C PHE A 303 -4.70 -3.27 14.95
N GLY A 304 -3.52 -3.68 14.48
CA GLY A 304 -2.26 -3.00 14.77
C GLY A 304 -2.27 -1.52 14.35
N LEU A 305 -2.78 -1.22 13.15
CA LEU A 305 -2.96 0.14 12.67
C LEU A 305 -3.95 0.93 13.53
N CYS A 306 -5.12 0.38 13.81
CA CYS A 306 -6.15 1.06 14.61
C CYS A 306 -5.60 1.47 15.98
N TYR A 307 -4.91 0.58 16.68
CA TYR A 307 -4.24 0.91 17.95
C TYR A 307 -3.11 1.94 17.79
N GLU A 308 -2.42 1.97 16.65
CA GLU A 308 -1.35 2.92 16.39
C GLU A 308 -1.87 4.35 16.14
N ILE A 309 -3.01 4.49 15.45
CA ILE A 309 -3.51 5.79 14.99
C ILE A 309 -4.60 6.40 15.88
N PHE A 310 -5.23 5.60 16.75
CA PHE A 310 -6.29 6.01 17.67
C PHE A 310 -5.83 7.17 18.56
N ASP A 311 -6.74 8.11 18.80
CA ASP A 311 -6.48 9.25 19.67
C ASP A 311 -6.80 8.89 21.12
N TYR A 312 -5.74 8.74 21.92
CA TYR A 312 -5.86 8.41 23.33
C TYR A 312 -6.07 9.65 24.22
N ASN A 313 -6.03 10.87 23.64
CA ASN A 313 -5.96 12.15 24.36
C ASN A 313 -4.73 12.31 25.28
N ASP A 314 -3.66 11.53 25.05
CA ASP A 314 -2.44 11.60 25.85
C ASP A 314 -1.66 12.90 25.52
N SER A 315 -1.34 13.72 26.52
CA SER A 315 -0.48 14.90 26.37
C SER A 315 0.91 14.67 26.96
N ILE A 316 1.97 15.13 26.27
CA ILE A 316 3.33 15.09 26.81
C ILE A 316 3.42 16.03 28.01
N GLY A 317 3.67 15.46 29.19
CA GLY A 317 3.67 16.18 30.46
C GLY A 317 2.51 15.80 31.36
N ASP A 318 1.57 14.98 30.89
CA ASP A 318 0.66 14.24 31.76
C ASP A 318 1.52 13.44 32.73
N LYS A 319 1.46 13.82 34.00
CA LYS A 319 2.08 13.04 35.05
C LYS A 319 1.27 11.75 35.16
N ILE A 320 1.99 10.67 35.40
CA ILE A 320 1.40 9.49 36.02
C ILE A 320 1.13 9.95 37.47
N ASP A 321 0.03 10.66 37.69
CA ASP A 321 -0.37 11.02 39.04
C ASP A 321 -0.83 9.72 39.70
N ASP A 322 -0.01 9.22 40.63
CA ASP A 322 -0.18 7.93 41.33
C ASP A 322 -1.40 7.92 42.29
N ASP A 323 -2.18 9.01 42.35
CA ASP A 323 -3.21 9.24 43.38
C ASP A 323 -4.65 9.33 42.83
N ASP A 324 -4.89 9.26 41.51
CA ASP A 324 -6.25 9.23 40.96
C ASP A 324 -6.77 7.78 40.86
N ASP A 325 -7.15 7.22 42.00
CA ASP A 325 -8.10 6.11 42.17
C ASP A 325 -9.53 6.53 41.74
N ASP A 326 -9.68 7.39 40.73
CA ASP A 326 -11.00 7.72 40.18
C ASP A 326 -11.39 6.63 39.17
N GLU A 327 -12.33 5.79 39.61
CA GLU A 327 -13.00 4.68 38.92
C GLU A 327 -13.74 5.07 37.62
N SER A 328 -13.27 6.10 36.89
CA SER A 328 -13.87 6.64 35.67
C SER A 328 -12.87 7.10 34.60
N GLU A 329 -11.60 6.65 34.63
CA GLU A 329 -10.82 6.53 33.38
C GLU A 329 -11.53 5.49 32.50
N GLN A 330 -12.57 5.92 31.80
CA GLN A 330 -13.26 5.18 30.77
C GLN A 330 -12.16 4.66 29.83
N TYR A 331 -11.99 3.34 29.80
CA TYR A 331 -10.86 2.66 29.19
C TYR A 331 -10.81 3.00 27.69
N ASN A 332 -10.14 4.11 27.35
CA ASN A 332 -10.13 4.68 26.00
C ASN A 332 -9.27 3.77 25.13
N SER A 333 -9.93 2.80 24.50
CA SER A 333 -9.32 1.74 23.71
C SER A 333 -10.08 1.62 22.40
N PRO A 334 -9.38 1.38 21.28
CA PRO A 334 -10.01 1.12 19.99
C PRO A 334 -11.03 -0.02 19.98
N TYR A 335 -10.96 -0.95 20.94
CA TYR A 335 -11.81 -2.13 20.99
C TYR A 335 -12.08 -2.58 22.43
N ASP A 336 -13.36 -2.73 22.76
CA ASP A 336 -13.86 -3.07 24.10
C ASP A 336 -13.24 -4.36 24.65
N ASN A 337 -13.12 -5.41 23.82
CA ASN A 337 -12.58 -6.70 24.25
C ASN A 337 -11.11 -6.89 23.85
N THR A 338 -10.26 -5.93 24.26
CA THR A 338 -8.82 -5.98 24.01
C THR A 338 -8.17 -7.30 24.47
N TYR A 339 -8.68 -7.89 25.56
CA TYR A 339 -8.20 -9.17 26.11
C TYR A 339 -8.42 -10.36 25.16
N GLU A 340 -9.59 -10.45 24.53
CA GLU A 340 -9.89 -11.47 23.53
C GLU A 340 -8.92 -11.42 22.35
N ILE A 341 -8.66 -10.22 21.82
CA ILE A 341 -7.73 -10.04 20.70
C ILE A 341 -6.30 -10.45 21.09
N LYS A 342 -5.84 -10.06 22.29
CA LYS A 342 -4.52 -10.48 22.79
C LYS A 342 -4.42 -12.00 22.92
N THR A 343 -5.45 -12.64 23.49
CA THR A 343 -5.52 -14.09 23.64
C THR A 343 -5.48 -14.77 22.28
N ARG A 344 -6.28 -14.27 21.32
CA ARG A 344 -6.33 -14.80 19.96
C ARG A 344 -5.00 -14.67 19.23
N LEU A 345 -4.31 -13.54 19.36
CA LEU A 345 -2.96 -13.36 18.78
C LEU A 345 -1.96 -14.34 19.39
N GLU A 346 -2.00 -14.58 20.70
CA GLU A 346 -1.14 -15.58 21.33
C GLU A 346 -1.39 -16.99 20.80
N GLU A 347 -2.65 -17.37 20.61
CA GLU A 347 -3.03 -18.64 20.01
C GLU A 347 -2.46 -18.76 18.60
N LEU A 348 -2.61 -17.73 17.77
CA LEU A 348 -2.09 -17.70 16.40
C LEU A 348 -0.55 -17.76 16.37
N ILE A 349 0.14 -17.12 17.32
CA ILE A 349 1.60 -17.20 17.49
C ILE A 349 2.05 -18.61 17.88
N LYS A 350 1.30 -19.27 18.78
CA LYS A 350 1.60 -20.63 19.27
C LYS A 350 1.10 -21.71 18.28
N SER A 351 0.24 -21.34 17.34
CA SER A 351 -0.38 -22.27 16.41
C SER A 351 0.66 -23.04 15.60
N ASN A 352 0.44 -24.36 15.50
CA ASN A 352 1.27 -25.25 14.70
C ASN A 352 0.38 -26.03 13.74
N THR A 353 -0.33 -25.29 12.89
CA THR A 353 -1.26 -25.86 11.91
C THR A 353 -0.50 -26.67 10.86
N LYS A 354 -0.70 -27.98 10.78
CA LYS A 354 0.03 -28.85 9.84
C LYS A 354 -0.28 -28.55 8.36
N LYS A 355 -1.38 -27.85 8.07
CA LYS A 355 -1.87 -27.54 6.72
C LYS A 355 -1.08 -26.44 5.99
N LEU A 356 -0.39 -25.57 6.71
CA LEU A 356 0.34 -24.44 6.13
C LEU A 356 1.82 -24.78 5.87
N SER A 357 2.43 -24.07 4.92
CA SER A 357 3.87 -24.21 4.67
C SER A 357 4.69 -23.71 5.86
N LYS A 358 5.98 -24.12 5.93
CA LYS A 358 6.87 -23.62 6.99
C LYS A 358 7.15 -22.13 6.85
N LYS A 359 7.19 -21.61 5.62
CA LYS A 359 7.40 -20.18 5.32
C LYS A 359 6.23 -19.38 5.87
N ASP A 360 5.01 -19.70 5.46
CA ASP A 360 3.80 -18.96 5.84
C ASP A 360 3.58 -18.98 7.36
N LYS A 361 3.86 -20.11 8.02
CA LYS A 361 3.81 -20.20 9.49
C LYS A 361 4.86 -19.35 10.18
N LYS A 362 6.07 -19.25 9.64
CA LYS A 362 7.11 -18.42 10.24
C LYS A 362 6.75 -16.94 10.10
N GLU A 363 6.28 -16.57 8.91
CA GLU A 363 5.94 -15.21 8.55
C GLU A 363 4.70 -14.73 9.31
N GLY A 364 3.59 -15.48 9.26
CA GLY A 364 2.38 -15.15 10.02
C GLY A 364 2.66 -14.98 11.51
N ARG A 365 3.48 -15.85 12.11
CA ARG A 365 3.91 -15.71 13.51
C ARG A 365 4.78 -14.47 13.77
N SER A 366 5.51 -13.97 12.78
CA SER A 366 6.21 -12.69 12.90
C SER A 366 5.19 -11.56 12.99
N VAL A 367 4.27 -11.49 12.03
CA VAL A 367 3.20 -10.47 12.00
C VAL A 367 2.42 -10.44 13.29
N PHE A 368 1.94 -11.60 13.76
CA PHE A 368 1.14 -11.66 14.97
C PHE A 368 1.92 -11.19 16.20
N ARG A 369 3.24 -11.42 16.28
CA ARG A 369 4.07 -10.87 17.36
C ARG A 369 4.25 -9.36 17.23
N ASP A 370 4.47 -8.86 16.03
CA ASP A 370 4.67 -7.43 15.78
C ASP A 370 3.38 -6.64 16.10
N VAL A 371 2.23 -7.18 15.70
CA VAL A 371 0.89 -6.66 16.06
C VAL A 371 0.66 -6.77 17.57
N GLN A 372 0.92 -7.92 18.19
CA GLN A 372 0.75 -8.07 19.64
C GLN A 372 1.62 -7.09 20.42
N THR A 373 2.86 -6.85 19.95
CA THR A 373 3.77 -5.85 20.51
C THR A 373 3.17 -4.46 20.39
N THR A 374 2.63 -4.12 19.22
CA THR A 374 1.94 -2.85 18.97
C THR A 374 0.73 -2.67 19.90
N ILE A 375 -0.16 -3.65 19.98
CA ILE A 375 -1.34 -3.58 20.86
C ILE A 375 -0.92 -3.44 22.32
N ASN A 376 0.05 -4.23 22.80
CA ASN A 376 0.54 -4.11 24.17
C ASN A 376 1.11 -2.72 24.47
N PHE A 377 1.83 -2.17 23.50
CA PHE A 377 2.39 -0.84 23.58
C PHE A 377 1.31 0.24 23.72
N TYR A 378 0.27 0.18 22.88
CA TYR A 378 -0.79 1.18 22.85
C TYR A 378 -1.94 0.93 23.86
N SER A 379 -2.02 -0.25 24.47
CA SER A 379 -3.04 -0.54 25.50
C SER A 379 -2.72 0.09 26.86
N ASN A 380 -1.49 0.53 27.11
CA ASN A 380 -1.03 0.98 28.41
C ASN A 380 -0.53 2.44 28.31
N LYS A 381 -1.12 3.35 29.10
CA LYS A 381 -0.83 4.79 29.09
C LYS A 381 0.66 5.09 29.34
N GLU A 382 1.26 4.47 30.36
CA GLU A 382 2.69 4.60 30.66
C GLU A 382 3.56 4.18 29.48
N SER A 383 3.28 3.01 28.89
CA SER A 383 3.98 2.50 27.72
C SER A 383 3.84 3.48 26.55
N ARG A 384 2.62 3.95 26.25
CA ARG A 384 2.35 4.95 25.20
C ARG A 384 3.18 6.22 25.38
N LEU A 385 3.10 6.82 26.57
CA LEU A 385 3.87 8.02 26.91
C LEU A 385 5.37 7.79 26.75
N LEU A 386 5.87 6.59 27.07
CA LEU A 386 7.29 6.23 26.90
C LEU A 386 7.74 6.18 25.42
N LYS A 387 6.89 5.79 24.44
CA LYS A 387 7.22 5.97 22.99
C LYS A 387 7.29 7.43 22.64
N LEU A 388 6.31 8.18 23.13
CA LEU A 388 6.16 9.58 22.77
C LEU A 388 7.33 10.39 23.33
N SER A 389 7.82 10.03 24.51
CA SER A 389 8.96 10.67 25.18
C SER A 389 10.33 10.17 24.70
N SER A 390 10.47 8.91 24.27
CA SER A 390 11.78 8.34 23.87
C SER A 390 12.36 8.98 22.61
N LYS A 391 11.58 9.73 21.82
CA LYS A 391 12.12 10.60 20.75
C LYS A 391 12.91 11.83 21.27
N LYS A 392 12.90 12.13 22.58
CA LYS A 392 13.51 13.35 23.16
C LYS A 392 14.83 13.17 23.92
N SER A 393 15.28 11.95 24.25
CA SER A 393 16.47 11.81 25.10
C SER A 393 17.77 11.71 24.29
N ASP A 394 18.44 12.84 24.09
CA ASP A 394 19.86 12.95 23.67
C ASP A 394 20.86 12.44 24.74
N GLN A 395 20.37 11.74 25.77
CA GLN A 395 21.22 11.17 26.82
C GLN A 395 21.32 9.67 26.64
N ASP A 396 22.55 9.24 26.37
CA ASP A 396 23.19 7.91 26.39
C ASP A 396 22.61 6.86 27.37
N ASP A 397 21.33 6.52 27.30
CA ASP A 397 20.76 5.35 27.96
C ASP A 397 20.54 4.23 26.95
N TYR A 398 21.48 3.28 26.97
CA TYR A 398 21.55 2.05 26.19
C TYR A 398 20.46 1.04 26.59
N GLN A 399 19.20 1.45 26.58
CA GLN A 399 18.08 0.53 26.42
C GLN A 399 17.38 0.89 25.12
N ILE A 400 18.00 0.45 24.03
CA ILE A 400 17.39 0.32 22.71
C ILE A 400 16.10 -0.49 22.93
N GLN A 401 14.97 0.18 23.11
CA GLN A 401 13.70 -0.42 22.69
C GLN A 401 13.93 -0.71 21.22
N ASP A 402 14.03 -1.99 20.86
CA ASP A 402 14.14 -2.47 19.48
C ASP A 402 13.07 -1.72 18.69
N GLU A 403 13.49 -0.68 17.96
CA GLU A 403 12.56 0.16 17.20
C GLU A 403 11.87 -0.79 16.24
N LEU A 404 10.54 -0.91 16.36
CA LEU A 404 9.79 -1.92 15.61
C LEU A 404 9.95 -1.61 14.11
N VAL A 405 10.80 -2.38 13.43
CA VAL A 405 10.92 -2.32 11.98
C VAL A 405 10.08 -3.43 11.40
N LEU A 406 8.94 -3.05 10.83
CA LEU A 406 7.99 -3.97 10.21
C LEU A 406 8.53 -4.54 8.89
N SER A 407 9.24 -3.72 8.12
CA SER A 407 9.81 -4.12 6.83
C SER A 407 10.95 -3.21 6.39
N HIS A 408 11.73 -3.66 5.41
CA HIS A 408 12.69 -2.84 4.69
C HIS A 408 12.36 -2.85 3.20
N LEU A 409 12.18 -1.67 2.62
CA LEU A 409 12.02 -1.51 1.17
C LEU A 409 13.37 -1.19 0.54
N LYS A 410 13.84 -2.02 -0.38
CA LYS A 410 15.08 -1.76 -1.11
C LYS A 410 14.84 -0.71 -2.20
N LEU A 411 15.55 0.41 -2.13
CA LEU A 411 15.50 1.48 -3.14
C LEU A 411 16.61 1.33 -4.17
N SER A 412 17.79 0.87 -3.75
CA SER A 412 18.94 0.62 -4.62
C SER A 412 19.83 -0.49 -4.06
N LYS A 413 20.97 -0.79 -4.70
CA LYS A 413 21.97 -1.72 -4.15
C LYS A 413 22.51 -1.27 -2.79
N SER A 414 22.54 0.04 -2.54
CA SER A 414 23.14 0.65 -1.34
C SER A 414 22.14 1.32 -0.41
N ARG A 415 20.85 1.39 -0.78
CA ARG A 415 19.83 2.15 -0.04
C ARG A 415 18.60 1.29 0.22
N SER A 416 18.15 1.28 1.48
CA SER A 416 16.87 0.75 1.91
C SER A 416 16.12 1.78 2.77
N LEU A 417 14.80 1.73 2.70
CA LEU A 417 13.89 2.50 3.54
C LEU A 417 13.32 1.55 4.60
N ALA A 418 13.51 1.87 5.88
CA ALA A 418 12.89 1.12 6.97
C ALA A 418 11.44 1.58 7.15
N ILE A 419 10.52 0.63 7.23
CA ILE A 419 9.10 0.86 7.50
C ILE A 419 8.85 0.52 8.95
N LYS A 420 8.49 1.54 9.74
CA LYS A 420 8.43 1.46 11.21
C LYS A 420 7.03 1.61 11.79
N SER A 421 6.05 1.91 10.94
CA SER A 421 4.68 2.21 11.31
C SER A 421 3.72 1.37 10.47
N TRP A 422 2.62 0.89 11.08
CA TRP A 422 1.56 0.25 10.31
C TRP A 422 0.92 1.25 9.33
N PHE A 423 0.90 2.54 9.70
CA PHE A 423 0.48 3.64 8.82
C PHE A 423 1.22 3.61 7.47
N ALA A 424 2.56 3.70 7.49
CA ALA A 424 3.36 3.67 6.26
C ALA A 424 3.27 2.31 5.56
N PHE A 425 3.10 1.22 6.33
CA PHE A 425 2.99 -0.13 5.80
C PHE A 425 1.74 -0.32 4.91
N PHE A 426 0.56 0.11 5.36
CA PHE A 426 -0.67 -0.01 4.56
C PHE A 426 -0.62 0.82 3.28
N ARG A 427 -0.07 2.04 3.33
CA ARG A 427 0.14 2.88 2.14
C ARG A 427 1.13 2.23 1.16
N LEU A 428 2.21 1.64 1.68
CA LEU A 428 3.20 0.93 0.88
C LEU A 428 2.62 -0.30 0.17
N ILE A 429 1.69 -1.04 0.79
CA ILE A 429 0.99 -2.16 0.13
C ILE A 429 0.30 -1.69 -1.15
N GLN A 430 -0.45 -0.58 -1.08
CA GLN A 430 -1.16 -0.05 -2.24
C GLN A 430 -0.18 0.37 -3.34
N LEU A 431 0.88 1.11 -2.98
CA LEU A 431 1.89 1.53 -3.96
C LEU A 431 2.69 0.36 -4.55
N LYS A 432 2.94 -0.70 -3.78
CA LYS A 432 3.56 -1.94 -4.28
C LYS A 432 2.64 -2.66 -5.26
N TRP A 433 1.33 -2.68 -5.03
CA TRP A 433 0.37 -3.22 -6.01
C TRP A 433 0.39 -2.40 -7.31
N VAL A 434 0.38 -1.07 -7.21
CA VAL A 434 0.35 -0.16 -8.37
C VAL A 434 1.63 -0.28 -9.20
N PHE A 435 2.80 -0.23 -8.57
CA PHE A 435 4.07 -0.08 -9.30
C PHE A 435 4.90 -1.36 -9.38
N GLY A 436 4.62 -2.37 -8.55
CA GLY A 436 5.35 -3.64 -8.52
C GLY A 436 6.87 -3.44 -8.49
N SER A 437 7.53 -3.98 -9.51
CA SER A 437 8.98 -3.82 -9.70
C SER A 437 9.45 -2.37 -9.95
N GLY A 438 8.58 -1.47 -10.43
CA GLY A 438 8.89 -0.06 -10.68
C GLY A 438 8.87 0.83 -9.44
N LEU A 439 8.39 0.35 -8.29
CA LEU A 439 8.16 1.18 -7.10
C LEU A 439 9.43 1.89 -6.61
N HIS A 440 10.58 1.21 -6.59
CA HIS A 440 11.83 1.80 -6.15
C HIS A 440 12.25 3.01 -7.00
N ASN A 441 11.98 2.94 -8.31
CA ASN A 441 12.27 4.02 -9.25
C ASN A 441 11.31 5.20 -9.07
N GLN A 442 10.03 4.90 -8.82
CA GLN A 442 9.01 5.90 -8.49
C GLN A 442 9.36 6.64 -7.20
N LEU A 443 9.68 5.92 -6.12
CA LEU A 443 10.04 6.56 -4.84
C LEU A 443 11.33 7.39 -4.92
N ALA A 444 12.27 7.02 -5.78
CA ALA A 444 13.51 7.76 -5.94
C ALA A 444 13.35 9.06 -6.76
N ASN A 445 12.42 9.07 -7.73
CA ASN A 445 12.37 10.11 -8.77
C ASN A 445 11.04 10.87 -8.85
N ASN A 446 9.99 10.39 -8.17
CA ASN A 446 8.69 11.03 -8.05
C ASN A 446 8.49 11.45 -6.58
N SER A 447 8.74 12.74 -6.29
CA SER A 447 8.68 13.29 -4.93
C SER A 447 7.31 13.12 -4.28
N ARG A 448 6.23 13.12 -5.07
CA ARG A 448 4.85 12.95 -4.60
C ARG A 448 4.61 11.52 -4.11
N ILE A 449 5.04 10.52 -4.85
CA ILE A 449 4.91 9.12 -4.39
C ILE A 449 5.75 8.89 -3.13
N GLY A 450 6.90 9.57 -3.03
CA GLY A 450 7.72 9.59 -1.81
C GLY A 450 7.05 10.25 -0.60
N SER A 451 6.19 11.26 -0.78
CA SER A 451 5.49 11.90 0.33
C SER A 451 4.36 11.04 0.89
N ILE A 452 3.70 10.23 0.06
CA ILE A 452 2.59 9.36 0.49
C ILE A 452 3.04 8.35 1.56
N ILE A 453 4.27 7.81 1.48
CA ILE A 453 4.78 6.79 2.43
C ILE A 453 5.28 7.41 3.75
N ARG A 454 5.28 8.74 3.88
CA ARG A 454 5.75 9.36 5.13
C ARG A 454 4.87 8.92 6.31
N ASP A 455 5.50 8.72 7.46
CA ASP A 455 4.80 8.40 8.71
C ASP A 455 3.75 9.48 9.03
N LYS A 456 2.73 9.12 9.84
CA LYS A 456 1.59 9.96 10.27
C LYS A 456 2.00 11.44 10.37
N PRO A 457 1.32 12.39 9.69
CA PRO A 457 1.53 13.80 9.96
C PRO A 457 1.29 14.00 11.46
N ASN A 458 2.35 14.39 12.17
CA ASN A 458 2.31 14.46 13.61
C ASN A 458 1.26 15.51 14.01
N ASN A 459 0.19 15.09 14.69
CA ASN A 459 -0.63 15.99 15.50
C ASN A 459 0.32 16.75 16.44
N ASP A 460 0.48 18.05 16.19
CA ASP A 460 1.10 19.11 16.98
C ASP A 460 2.54 18.97 17.52
N TYR A 461 3.11 17.78 17.60
CA TYR A 461 4.41 17.62 18.27
C TYR A 461 5.61 17.93 17.39
N ALA A 462 5.56 17.71 16.07
CA ALA A 462 6.66 18.16 15.19
C ALA A 462 6.54 19.65 14.84
N ASN A 463 5.33 20.21 14.86
CA ASN A 463 5.11 21.62 14.50
C ASN A 463 5.56 22.58 15.62
N LYS A 464 5.42 22.20 16.90
CA LYS A 464 5.96 23.00 18.02
C LYS A 464 7.50 23.07 18.06
N PHE A 465 8.21 22.10 17.47
CA PHE A 465 9.67 22.13 17.36
C PHE A 465 10.18 22.80 16.07
N ASN A 466 9.30 23.01 15.07
CA ASN A 466 9.64 23.83 13.92
C ASN A 466 9.45 25.33 14.19
N ASP A 467 8.49 25.73 15.01
CA ASP A 467 8.21 27.17 15.23
C ASP A 467 9.18 27.88 16.19
N GLU A 468 9.80 27.19 17.15
CA GLU A 468 10.73 27.83 18.10
C GLU A 468 12.21 27.84 17.64
N LEU A 469 12.54 27.11 16.57
CA LEU A 469 13.86 27.14 15.93
C LEU A 469 13.85 27.81 14.54
N SER A 470 12.67 28.16 14.03
CA SER A 470 12.44 28.93 12.80
C SER A 470 12.70 30.44 13.01
N GLY A 471 13.91 30.74 13.45
CA GLY A 471 14.61 32.00 13.15
C GLY A 471 15.52 31.87 11.93
N GLY A 472 15.46 30.76 11.21
CA GLY A 472 16.23 30.49 10.00
C GLY A 472 15.71 29.24 9.30
N ASP A 473 15.46 29.37 8.00
CA ASP A 473 15.07 28.29 7.08
C ASP A 473 16.08 27.12 7.11
N ASP A 474 15.90 26.14 7.99
CA ASP A 474 16.60 24.86 7.90
C ASP A 474 15.65 23.69 8.25
N ASP A 475 14.89 23.25 7.23
CA ASP A 475 14.03 22.08 7.29
C ASP A 475 14.89 20.80 7.42
N GLY A 476 14.93 20.22 8.62
CA GLY A 476 15.05 18.77 8.89
C GLY A 476 16.07 17.96 8.08
N GLU A 477 17.22 17.69 8.71
CA GLU A 477 18.35 16.85 8.31
C GLU A 477 18.07 15.35 7.99
N TYR A 478 16.89 14.98 7.48
CA TYR A 478 16.62 13.58 7.06
C TYR A 478 16.90 13.30 5.57
N TRP A 479 17.18 14.34 4.78
CA TRP A 479 17.39 14.23 3.32
C TRP A 479 18.44 15.22 2.80
N ASN A 480 19.71 15.02 3.18
CA ASN A 480 20.81 15.70 2.49
C ASN A 480 21.24 14.93 1.23
N ASP A 481 20.50 15.16 0.15
CA ASP A 481 21.03 14.98 -1.21
C ASP A 481 21.68 16.30 -1.64
N SER A 482 23.00 16.35 -1.58
CA SER A 482 23.83 17.48 -1.96
C SER A 482 23.93 17.59 -3.48
N ARG A 483 22.83 17.99 -4.14
CA ARG A 483 22.84 18.59 -5.48
C ARG A 483 21.85 19.74 -5.58
N THR A 484 22.42 20.91 -5.79
CA THR A 484 21.80 22.22 -5.97
C THR A 484 20.80 22.24 -7.15
N ASN A 485 19.50 22.34 -6.83
CA ASN A 485 18.45 22.98 -7.66
C ASN A 485 17.07 23.10 -6.94
N LYS A 486 17.03 23.14 -5.60
CA LYS A 486 15.80 23.00 -4.78
C LYS A 486 14.83 24.21 -4.78
N LEU A 487 15.22 25.38 -5.29
CA LEU A 487 14.42 26.62 -5.17
C LEU A 487 13.23 26.73 -6.14
N THR A 488 13.21 25.97 -7.24
CA THR A 488 12.12 25.98 -8.23
C THR A 488 11.05 24.93 -7.93
N HIS A 489 11.45 23.72 -7.49
CA HIS A 489 10.52 22.65 -7.13
C HIS A 489 9.64 23.00 -5.91
N LYS A 490 10.20 23.60 -4.85
CA LYS A 490 9.43 23.96 -3.65
C LYS A 490 8.29 24.96 -3.94
N LYS A 491 8.51 25.91 -4.87
CA LYS A 491 7.47 26.85 -5.31
C LYS A 491 6.45 26.20 -6.24
N LEU A 492 6.87 25.23 -7.05
CA LEU A 492 5.97 24.43 -7.88
C LEU A 492 5.06 23.58 -6.99
N ASP A 493 5.61 22.87 -6.00
CA ASP A 493 4.87 22.03 -5.06
C ASP A 493 3.85 22.83 -4.24
N GLN A 494 4.23 24.02 -3.73
CA GLN A 494 3.30 24.92 -3.05
C GLN A 494 2.17 25.44 -3.97
N ALA A 495 2.49 25.76 -5.23
CA ALA A 495 1.49 26.18 -6.20
C ALA A 495 0.54 25.02 -6.60
N ILE A 496 1.06 23.79 -6.60
CA ILE A 496 0.29 22.57 -6.86
C ILE A 496 -0.67 22.27 -5.69
N ASP A 497 -0.18 22.28 -4.45
CA ASP A 497 -1.03 22.08 -3.26
C ASP A 497 -2.13 23.13 -3.16
N HIS A 498 -1.81 24.38 -3.49
CA HIS A 498 -2.80 25.44 -3.60
C HIS A 498 -3.84 25.13 -4.68
N ARG A 499 -3.44 24.67 -5.87
CA ARG A 499 -4.39 24.28 -6.95
C ARG A 499 -5.28 23.11 -6.54
N ARG A 500 -4.75 22.13 -5.80
CA ARG A 500 -5.54 21.00 -5.26
C ARG A 500 -6.60 21.48 -4.28
N LYS A 501 -6.21 22.30 -3.31
CA LYS A 501 -7.15 22.90 -2.34
C LYS A 501 -8.20 23.75 -3.03
N VAL A 502 -7.83 24.53 -4.04
CA VAL A 502 -8.78 25.35 -4.81
C VAL A 502 -9.75 24.47 -5.62
N LYS A 503 -9.27 23.45 -6.35
CA LYS A 503 -10.15 22.55 -7.12
C LYS A 503 -11.09 21.76 -6.21
N MET A 504 -10.59 21.31 -5.06
CA MET A 504 -11.40 20.64 -4.04
C MET A 504 -12.46 21.61 -3.51
N ASN A 505 -12.07 22.78 -2.98
CA ASN A 505 -12.99 23.77 -2.42
C ASN A 505 -14.06 24.24 -3.42
N VAL A 506 -13.71 24.43 -4.69
CA VAL A 506 -14.67 24.81 -5.73
C VAL A 506 -15.72 23.71 -5.96
N GLY A 507 -15.33 22.43 -5.89
CA GLY A 507 -16.28 21.32 -5.93
C GLY A 507 -17.16 21.21 -4.67
N LEU A 508 -16.65 21.66 -3.52
CA LEU A 508 -17.37 21.59 -2.24
C LEU A 508 -18.35 22.76 -2.02
N GLU A 509 -18.00 23.98 -2.42
CA GLU A 509 -18.91 25.14 -2.43
C GLU A 509 -20.11 24.88 -3.37
N GLN A 510 -19.88 24.20 -4.51
CA GLN A 510 -20.94 23.89 -5.46
C GLN A 510 -21.88 22.77 -5.00
N GLN A 511 -21.46 21.95 -4.03
CA GLN A 511 -22.29 20.94 -3.37
C GLN A 511 -23.07 21.48 -2.16
N GLY A 512 -22.90 22.77 -1.81
CA GLY A 512 -23.53 23.36 -0.63
C GLY A 512 -23.04 22.76 0.68
N MET A 513 -21.81 22.21 0.68
CA MET A 513 -21.20 21.55 1.83
C MET A 513 -20.19 22.45 2.57
N LEU A 514 -19.91 23.63 2.02
CA LEU A 514 -19.20 24.70 2.70
C LEU A 514 -20.19 25.86 2.89
N ASP A 515 -20.74 25.95 4.10
CA ASP A 515 -21.40 27.16 4.63
C ASP A 515 -20.47 27.86 5.63
#